data_AF-A0AAN6E8V9-F1
#
_entry.id   AF-A0AAN6E8V9-F1
#
_cell.length_a   1.000
_cell.length_b   1.000
_cell.length_c   1.000
_cell.angle_alpha   90.00
_cell.angle_beta   90.00
_cell.angle_gamma   90.00
#
_symmetry.space_group_name_H-M   'P 1'
#
loop_
_entity.id
_entity.type
_entity.pdbx_description
1 polymer ?
#
loop_
_entity_poly.entity_id
_entity_poly.type
_entity_poly.pdbx_seq_one_letter_code
_entity_poly.pdbx_strand_id
1 'polypeptide(L)'
;MATLEKLTRLSEPSIQGAQAVRKIVKDAEDLLKQSKRDHVCICETHPKLAFLISDSHTQLKLYASLESNLRQHLADLESTTQLKEQQADDLRQEMATIIELLKDREVVENEFRSPHMPDSESGEVKKHTLYDHIDQEAVDALQVRVNDCLNELRIIGDANHEQCAQALRKIDGIIIPAAEDISVTWEGVEAIGKLVDESQSAAEEIAQDVQSIDHHCDQLRDTIRDMELEGGVLSMDDYNVLLRDTNEVSGIV
;
A
#
# COMPACT_ATOMS: atom_id res chain seq x y z
N MET A 1 -57.09 -24.42 -50.84
CA MET A 1 -57.60 -23.92 -49.54
C MET A 1 -56.99 -24.66 -48.35
N ALA A 2 -57.11 -26.00 -48.24
CA ALA A 2 -56.59 -26.74 -47.07
C ALA A 2 -55.06 -26.61 -46.83
N THR A 3 -54.24 -26.45 -47.87
CA THR A 3 -52.78 -26.30 -47.76
C THR A 3 -52.36 -24.90 -47.32
N LEU A 4 -53.08 -23.88 -47.77
CA LEU A 4 -52.89 -22.48 -47.34
C LEU A 4 -53.17 -22.35 -45.84
N GLU A 5 -54.30 -22.89 -45.39
CA GLU A 5 -54.67 -22.87 -43.97
C GLU A 5 -53.65 -23.61 -43.08
N LYS A 6 -53.04 -24.70 -43.60
CA LYS A 6 -51.97 -25.41 -42.90
C LYS A 6 -50.69 -24.58 -42.78
N LEU A 7 -50.26 -23.88 -43.84
CA LEU A 7 -49.08 -23.00 -43.79
C LEU A 7 -49.30 -21.79 -42.90
N THR A 8 -50.48 -21.15 -42.97
CA THR A 8 -50.81 -20.01 -42.09
C THR A 8 -50.73 -20.40 -40.62
N ARG A 9 -51.11 -21.63 -40.26
CA ARG A 9 -50.96 -22.17 -38.88
C ARG A 9 -49.51 -22.37 -38.45
N LEU A 10 -48.55 -22.49 -39.37
CA LEU A 10 -47.11 -22.57 -39.06
C LEU A 10 -46.48 -21.19 -38.88
N SER A 11 -47.04 -20.14 -39.51
CA SER A 11 -46.46 -18.79 -39.46
C SER A 11 -46.46 -18.16 -38.06
N GLU A 12 -47.56 -18.31 -37.32
CA GLU A 12 -47.72 -17.72 -35.98
C GLU A 12 -46.68 -18.25 -34.97
N PRO A 13 -46.49 -19.58 -34.77
CA PRO A 13 -45.48 -20.09 -33.86
C PRO A 13 -44.05 -19.75 -34.30
N SER A 14 -43.75 -19.72 -35.60
CA SER A 14 -42.42 -19.30 -36.09
C SER A 14 -42.12 -17.83 -35.78
N ILE A 15 -43.10 -16.93 -35.97
CA ILE A 15 -42.95 -15.51 -35.64
C ILE A 15 -42.78 -15.31 -34.12
N GLN A 16 -43.57 -16.02 -33.31
CA GLN A 16 -43.45 -15.95 -31.85
C GLN A 16 -42.09 -16.48 -31.37
N GLY A 17 -41.60 -17.59 -31.94
CA GLY A 17 -40.27 -18.12 -31.67
C GLY A 17 -39.16 -17.13 -32.06
N ALA A 18 -39.23 -16.56 -33.27
CA ALA A 18 -38.27 -15.55 -33.72
C ALA A 18 -38.21 -14.32 -32.79
N GLN A 19 -39.36 -13.84 -32.33
CA GLN A 19 -39.43 -12.72 -31.38
C GLN A 19 -38.82 -13.08 -30.01
N ALA A 20 -39.03 -14.30 -29.53
CA ALA A 20 -38.46 -14.78 -28.27
C ALA A 20 -36.93 -14.88 -28.36
N VAL A 21 -36.38 -15.51 -29.39
CA VAL A 21 -34.93 -15.64 -29.56
C VAL A 21 -34.26 -14.27 -29.77
N ARG A 22 -34.87 -13.36 -30.54
CA ARG A 22 -34.36 -11.98 -30.69
C ARG A 22 -34.28 -11.23 -29.36
N LYS A 23 -35.24 -11.45 -28.46
CA LYS A 23 -35.19 -10.86 -27.11
C LYS A 23 -34.04 -11.45 -26.30
N ILE A 24 -33.86 -12.77 -26.32
CA ILE A 24 -32.77 -13.47 -25.64
C ILE A 24 -31.40 -12.99 -26.16
N VAL A 25 -31.24 -12.85 -27.48
CA VAL A 25 -30.00 -12.31 -28.08
C VAL A 25 -29.71 -10.91 -27.59
N LYS A 26 -30.72 -10.04 -27.58
CA LYS A 26 -30.52 -8.66 -27.12
C LYS A 26 -30.08 -8.62 -25.66
N ASP A 27 -30.72 -9.41 -24.80
CA ASP A 27 -30.37 -9.48 -23.38
C ASP A 27 -28.95 -10.06 -23.20
N ALA A 28 -28.57 -11.08 -23.99
CA ALA A 28 -27.23 -11.67 -23.99
C ALA A 28 -26.15 -10.69 -24.48
N GLU A 29 -26.41 -9.93 -25.55
CA GLU A 29 -25.51 -8.90 -26.06
C GLU A 29 -25.27 -7.78 -25.04
N ASP A 30 -26.32 -7.35 -24.35
CA ASP A 30 -26.21 -6.29 -23.35
C ASP A 30 -25.42 -6.77 -22.11
N LEU A 31 -25.64 -8.01 -21.65
CA LEU A 31 -24.85 -8.66 -20.60
C LEU A 31 -23.39 -8.83 -21.02
N LEU A 32 -23.13 -9.24 -22.26
CA LEU A 32 -21.78 -9.41 -22.80
C LEU A 32 -21.04 -8.08 -22.91
N LYS A 33 -21.71 -7.02 -23.36
CA LYS A 33 -21.14 -5.65 -23.37
C LYS A 33 -20.78 -5.20 -21.95
N GLN A 34 -21.63 -5.50 -20.98
CA GLN A 34 -21.36 -5.15 -19.58
C GLN A 34 -20.17 -5.95 -19.03
N SER A 35 -20.15 -7.27 -19.24
CA SER A 35 -19.05 -8.16 -18.82
C SER A 35 -17.70 -7.74 -19.41
N LYS A 36 -17.67 -7.36 -20.70
CA LYS A 36 -16.46 -6.81 -21.34
C LYS A 36 -15.96 -5.52 -20.70
N ARG A 37 -16.87 -4.59 -20.38
CA ARG A 37 -16.51 -3.34 -19.70
C ARG A 37 -15.94 -3.60 -18.31
N ASP A 38 -16.57 -4.50 -17.56
CA ASP A 38 -16.14 -4.85 -16.21
C ASP A 38 -14.78 -5.56 -16.25
N HIS A 39 -14.55 -6.46 -17.21
CA HIS A 39 -13.25 -7.10 -17.41
C HIS A 39 -12.14 -6.08 -17.74
N VAL A 40 -12.39 -5.11 -18.64
CA VAL A 40 -11.43 -4.03 -18.93
C VAL A 40 -11.10 -3.23 -17.68
N CYS A 41 -12.12 -2.85 -16.90
CA CYS A 41 -11.93 -2.11 -15.64
C CYS A 41 -11.06 -2.88 -14.63
N ILE A 42 -11.30 -4.20 -14.49
CA ILE A 42 -10.51 -5.07 -13.64
C ILE A 42 -9.06 -5.17 -14.14
N CYS A 43 -8.86 -5.36 -15.44
CA CYS A 43 -7.53 -5.43 -16.07
C CYS A 43 -6.73 -4.13 -15.91
N GLU A 44 -7.38 -2.96 -15.89
CA GLU A 44 -6.72 -1.68 -15.64
C GLU A 44 -6.41 -1.42 -14.16
N THR A 45 -7.25 -1.94 -13.27
CA THR A 45 -7.17 -1.68 -11.82
C THR A 45 -6.25 -2.67 -11.10
N HIS A 46 -6.26 -3.94 -11.52
CA HIS A 46 -5.46 -5.00 -10.90
C HIS A 46 -3.95 -4.71 -10.87
N PRO A 47 -3.30 -4.23 -11.96
CA PRO A 47 -1.88 -3.88 -11.91
C PRO A 47 -1.57 -2.75 -10.92
N LYS A 48 -2.50 -1.80 -10.76
CA LYS A 48 -2.35 -0.67 -9.81
C LYS A 48 -2.46 -1.15 -8.38
N LEU A 49 -3.39 -2.07 -8.09
CA LEU A 49 -3.52 -2.72 -6.79
C LEU A 49 -2.30 -3.62 -6.48
N ALA A 50 -1.85 -4.41 -7.44
CA ALA A 50 -0.65 -5.23 -7.31
C ALA A 50 0.60 -4.39 -7.05
N PHE A 51 0.73 -3.24 -7.73
CA PHE A 51 1.79 -2.27 -7.47
C PHE A 51 1.76 -1.75 -6.04
N LEU A 52 0.59 -1.39 -5.50
CA LEU A 52 0.44 -0.94 -4.12
C LEU A 52 0.90 -2.01 -3.11
N ILE A 53 0.67 -3.31 -3.39
CA ILE A 53 1.17 -4.41 -2.55
C ILE A 53 2.69 -4.53 -2.63
N SER A 54 3.25 -4.53 -3.84
CA SER A 54 4.69 -4.66 -4.03
C SER A 54 5.46 -3.47 -3.46
N ASP A 55 4.89 -2.27 -3.60
CA ASP A 55 5.45 -1.05 -3.03
C ASP A 55 5.29 -1.05 -1.50
N SER A 56 4.18 -1.58 -0.97
CA SER A 56 4.00 -1.81 0.47
C SER A 56 5.11 -2.68 1.07
N HIS A 57 5.57 -3.73 0.39
CA HIS A 57 6.71 -4.53 0.86
C HIS A 57 8.05 -3.76 0.85
N THR A 58 8.24 -2.88 -0.13
CA THR A 58 9.43 -2.02 -0.22
C THR A 58 9.39 -0.94 0.85
N GLN A 59 8.22 -0.33 1.07
CA GLN A 59 7.95 0.61 2.14
C GLN A 59 8.18 -0.06 3.50
N LEU A 60 7.67 -1.28 3.74
CA LEU A 60 7.92 -2.08 4.94
C LEU A 60 9.41 -2.28 5.23
N LYS A 61 10.21 -2.61 4.20
CA LYS A 61 11.66 -2.74 4.35
C LYS A 61 12.32 -1.40 4.68
N LEU A 62 11.88 -0.33 4.04
CA LEU A 62 12.35 1.02 4.32
C LEU A 62 12.02 1.42 5.76
N TYR A 63 10.81 1.11 6.23
CA TYR A 63 10.35 1.35 7.60
C TYR A 63 11.19 0.59 8.62
N ALA A 64 11.39 -0.72 8.42
CA ALA A 64 12.24 -1.52 9.31
C ALA A 64 13.69 -1.01 9.36
N SER A 65 14.22 -0.55 8.22
CA SER A 65 15.55 0.08 8.17
C SER A 65 15.59 1.43 8.90
N LEU A 66 14.58 2.28 8.72
CA LEU A 66 14.46 3.57 9.40
C LEU A 66 14.35 3.40 10.91
N GLU A 67 13.51 2.45 11.35
CA GLU A 67 13.32 2.11 12.76
C GLU A 67 14.62 1.63 13.40
N SER A 68 15.32 0.70 12.75
CA SER A 68 16.61 0.20 13.20
C SER A 68 17.65 1.31 13.33
N ASN A 69 17.76 2.19 12.32
CA ASN A 69 18.68 3.32 12.33
C ASN A 69 18.35 4.32 13.46
N LEU A 70 17.08 4.63 13.69
CA LEU A 70 16.64 5.52 14.76
C LEU A 70 16.94 4.94 16.14
N ARG A 71 16.71 3.64 16.35
CA ARG A 71 17.05 2.94 17.60
C ARG A 71 18.55 2.92 17.85
N GLN A 72 19.34 2.67 16.82
CA GLN A 72 20.81 2.74 16.92
C GLN A 72 21.27 4.14 17.28
N HIS A 73 20.73 5.17 16.62
CA HIS A 73 21.13 6.54 16.86
C HIS A 73 20.81 7.00 18.30
N LEU A 74 19.68 6.56 18.86
CA LEU A 74 19.32 6.74 20.26
C LEU A 74 20.35 6.09 21.20
N ALA A 75 20.69 4.83 20.97
CA ALA A 75 21.68 4.11 21.79
C ALA A 75 23.08 4.75 21.74
N ASP A 76 23.50 5.22 20.56
CA ASP A 76 24.77 5.93 20.39
C ASP A 76 24.78 7.27 21.14
N LEU A 77 23.65 7.99 21.14
CA LEU A 77 23.49 9.25 21.86
C LEU A 77 23.60 9.03 23.38
N GLU A 78 22.89 8.03 23.91
CA GLU A 78 22.95 7.65 25.33
C GLU A 78 24.37 7.26 25.76
N SER A 79 25.04 6.42 24.96
CA SER A 79 26.41 5.98 25.24
C SER A 79 27.40 7.14 25.23
N THR A 80 27.28 8.07 24.28
CA THR A 80 28.18 9.22 24.17
C THR A 80 28.00 10.17 25.35
N THR A 81 26.76 10.44 25.76
CA THR A 81 26.48 11.31 26.92
C THR A 81 27.04 10.70 28.21
N GLN A 82 26.80 9.41 28.45
CA GLN A 82 27.36 8.70 29.62
C GLN A 82 28.89 8.73 29.66
N LEU A 83 29.54 8.50 28.51
CA LEU A 83 31.01 8.57 28.43
C LEU A 83 31.53 9.97 28.77
N LYS A 84 30.85 11.03 28.33
CA LYS A 84 31.25 12.41 28.59
C LYS A 84 31.05 12.81 30.04
N GLU A 85 29.98 12.36 30.67
CA GLU A 85 29.77 12.52 32.12
C GLU A 85 30.86 11.82 32.91
N GLN A 86 31.19 10.57 32.55
CA GLN A 86 32.24 9.81 33.24
C GLN A 86 33.63 10.46 33.07
N GLN A 87 33.97 10.93 31.87
CA GLN A 87 35.21 11.68 31.63
C GLN A 87 35.29 12.97 32.47
N ALA A 88 34.15 13.66 32.65
CA ALA A 88 34.11 14.86 33.48
C ALA A 88 34.27 14.53 34.97
N ASP A 89 33.70 13.41 35.44
CA ASP A 89 33.88 12.95 36.82
C ASP A 89 35.31 12.50 37.12
N ASP A 90 35.94 11.77 36.21
CA ASP A 90 37.35 11.38 36.32
C ASP A 90 38.25 12.63 36.42
N LEU A 91 38.02 13.63 35.56
CA LEU A 91 38.75 14.89 35.59
C LEU A 91 38.56 15.64 36.92
N ARG A 92 37.33 15.70 37.45
CA ARG A 92 37.05 16.31 38.76
C ARG A 92 37.79 15.59 39.88
N GLN A 93 37.85 14.27 39.84
CA GLN A 93 38.55 13.47 40.83
C GLN A 93 40.07 13.67 40.77
N GLU A 94 40.65 13.74 39.57
CA GLU A 94 42.05 14.09 39.38
C GLU A 94 42.36 15.50 39.89
N MET A 95 41.54 16.49 39.55
CA MET A 95 41.70 17.87 40.02
C MET A 95 41.63 17.95 41.54
N ALA A 96 40.67 17.29 42.18
CA ALA A 96 40.56 17.23 43.64
C ALA A 96 41.81 16.58 44.27
N THR A 97 42.31 15.50 43.69
CA THR A 97 43.52 14.82 44.15
C THR A 97 44.75 15.72 44.05
N ILE A 98 44.90 16.45 42.95
CA ILE A 98 46.00 17.40 42.75
C ILE A 98 45.91 18.54 43.77
N ILE A 99 44.72 19.08 44.01
CA ILE A 99 44.49 20.14 44.99
C ILE A 99 44.89 19.68 46.39
N GLU A 100 44.47 18.49 46.81
CA GLU A 100 44.85 17.95 48.12
C GLU A 100 46.37 17.74 48.24
N LEU A 101 47.03 17.21 47.19
CA LEU A 101 48.49 17.09 47.17
C LEU A 101 49.21 18.44 47.28
N LEU A 102 48.63 19.51 46.74
CA LEU A 102 49.20 20.86 46.79
C LEU A 102 49.00 21.52 48.17
N LYS A 103 47.92 21.18 48.89
CA LYS A 103 47.72 21.58 50.30
C LYS A 103 48.68 20.89 51.25
N ASP A 104 49.11 19.68 50.94
CA ASP A 104 50.04 18.90 51.78
C ASP A 104 51.53 19.27 51.58
N ARG A 105 51.86 20.06 50.55
CA ARG A 105 53.25 20.43 50.22
C ARG A 105 53.60 21.85 50.65
N GLU A 106 54.44 21.96 51.67
CA GLU A 106 55.04 23.21 52.12
C GLU A 106 56.06 23.77 51.12
N VAL A 107 56.09 25.10 50.99
CA VAL A 107 57.04 25.82 50.14
C VAL A 107 58.21 26.33 50.98
N VAL A 108 59.43 26.01 50.55
CA VAL A 108 60.64 26.63 51.12
C VAL A 108 60.80 28.01 50.49
N GLU A 109 60.84 29.05 51.32
CA GLU A 109 60.89 30.45 50.87
C GLU A 109 62.05 30.70 49.88
N ASN A 110 61.72 31.37 48.75
CA ASN A 110 62.56 32.06 47.75
C ASN A 110 62.36 31.66 46.26
N GLU A 111 61.52 30.67 45.91
CA GLU A 111 61.43 30.19 44.51
C GLU A 111 60.08 30.43 43.79
N PHE A 112 59.01 30.80 44.49
CA PHE A 112 57.66 30.93 43.90
C PHE A 112 57.12 32.36 43.99
N ARG A 113 56.57 32.88 42.88
CA ARG A 113 55.81 34.13 42.88
C ARG A 113 54.36 33.82 43.25
N SER A 114 53.89 34.30 44.40
CA SER A 114 52.48 34.22 44.77
C SER A 114 51.67 35.31 44.06
N PRO A 115 50.49 34.99 43.49
CA PRO A 115 49.52 35.99 43.03
C PRO A 115 48.86 36.73 44.22
N HIS A 116 48.95 36.18 45.43
CA HIS A 116 48.41 36.77 46.65
C HIS A 116 49.53 37.17 47.61
N MET A 117 49.56 38.43 48.04
CA MET A 117 50.43 38.88 49.14
C MET A 117 49.95 38.22 50.43
N PRO A 118 50.82 37.67 51.28
CA PRO A 118 50.41 37.13 52.57
C PRO A 118 49.83 38.25 53.43
N ASP A 119 48.58 38.11 53.86
CA ASP A 119 47.96 39.02 54.84
C ASP A 119 48.67 38.85 56.19
N SER A 120 49.61 39.75 56.44
CA SER A 120 50.50 39.73 57.60
C SER A 120 49.84 40.40 58.80
N GLU A 121 48.73 39.86 59.31
CA GLU A 121 48.08 40.40 60.53
C GLU A 121 47.69 39.39 61.61
N SER A 122 47.97 38.08 61.46
CA SER A 122 47.71 37.10 62.54
C SER A 122 48.97 36.29 62.89
N GLY A 123 49.47 36.44 64.12
CA GLY A 123 50.69 35.82 64.66
C GLY A 123 50.64 34.30 64.89
N GLU A 124 49.92 33.54 64.08
CA GLU A 124 50.09 32.08 63.95
C GLU A 124 50.91 31.80 62.69
N VAL A 125 52.00 31.05 62.83
CA VAL A 125 52.81 30.59 61.68
C VAL A 125 51.97 29.59 60.89
N LYS A 126 51.14 30.09 59.98
CA LYS A 126 50.47 29.25 58.98
C LYS A 126 51.54 28.69 58.05
N LYS A 127 51.56 27.36 57.91
CA LYS A 127 52.37 26.66 56.92
C LYS A 127 51.97 27.18 55.54
N HIS A 128 52.92 27.78 54.82
CA HIS A 128 52.71 28.25 53.46
C HIS A 128 52.87 27.07 52.49
N THR A 129 51.87 26.81 51.67
CA THR A 129 51.78 25.61 50.82
C THR A 129 51.69 25.98 49.35
N LEU A 130 51.97 25.03 48.46
CA LEU A 130 51.87 25.26 47.01
C LEU A 130 50.44 25.64 46.59
N TYR A 131 49.43 25.24 47.37
CA TYR A 131 48.04 25.61 47.17
C TYR A 131 47.79 27.13 47.27
N ASP A 132 48.54 27.84 48.12
CA ASP A 132 48.38 29.29 48.30
C ASP A 132 48.75 30.10 47.05
N HIS A 133 49.40 29.46 46.07
CA HIS A 133 49.75 30.03 44.78
C HIS A 133 48.73 29.72 43.67
N ILE A 134 47.66 28.99 43.98
CA ILE A 134 46.59 28.65 43.03
C ILE A 134 45.45 29.63 43.20
N ASP A 135 44.98 30.17 42.06
CA ASP A 135 43.75 30.94 42.02
C ASP A 135 42.53 29.99 42.10
N GLN A 136 42.00 29.81 43.30
CA GLN A 136 40.84 28.96 43.54
C GLN A 136 39.57 29.49 42.83
N GLU A 137 39.44 30.81 42.65
CA GLU A 137 38.31 31.39 41.92
C GLU A 137 38.32 30.95 40.45
N ALA A 138 39.51 30.86 39.84
CA ALA A 138 39.65 30.35 38.48
C ALA A 138 39.31 28.85 38.37
N VAL A 139 39.66 28.04 39.39
CA VAL A 139 39.32 26.61 39.46
C VAL A 139 37.81 26.42 39.62
N ASP A 140 37.18 27.17 40.53
CA ASP A 140 35.75 27.12 40.77
C ASP A 140 34.97 27.58 39.52
N ALA A 141 35.43 28.64 38.85
CA ALA A 141 34.85 29.13 37.61
C ALA A 141 34.93 28.10 36.47
N LEU A 142 36.04 27.35 36.37
CA LEU A 142 36.19 26.26 35.41
C LEU A 142 35.18 25.14 35.71
N GLN A 143 35.02 24.77 36.98
CA GLN A 143 34.12 23.70 37.40
C GLN A 143 32.65 24.06 37.15
N VAL A 144 32.25 25.30 37.42
CA VAL A 144 30.92 25.82 37.06
C VAL A 144 30.69 25.72 35.55
N ARG A 145 31.67 26.14 34.74
CA ARG A 145 31.55 26.12 33.28
C ARG A 145 31.47 24.72 32.69
N VAL A 146 32.17 23.74 33.28
CA VAL A 146 32.03 22.32 32.91
C VAL A 146 30.63 21.81 33.24
N ASN A 147 30.07 22.17 34.41
CA ASN A 147 28.71 21.78 34.78
C ASN A 147 27.66 22.37 33.83
N ASP A 148 27.82 23.63 33.44
CA ASP A 148 26.93 24.29 32.48
C ASP A 148 26.96 23.57 31.12
N CYS A 149 28.15 23.27 30.60
CA CYS A 149 28.30 22.49 29.36
C CYS A 149 27.67 21.09 29.44
N LEU A 150 27.82 20.39 30.56
CA LEU A 150 27.19 19.07 30.76
C LEU A 150 25.67 19.18 30.82
N ASN A 151 25.14 20.21 31.50
CA ASN A 151 23.70 20.46 31.53
C ASN A 151 23.16 20.79 30.13
N GLU A 152 23.85 21.61 29.35
CA GLU A 152 23.48 21.91 27.96
C GLU A 152 23.49 20.64 27.10
N LEU A 153 24.52 19.80 27.22
CA LEU A 153 24.59 18.51 26.53
C LEU A 153 23.43 17.60 26.92
N ARG A 154 23.06 17.55 28.21
CA ARG A 154 21.92 16.76 28.69
C ARG A 154 20.60 17.23 28.11
N ILE A 155 20.36 18.54 28.08
CA ILE A 155 19.16 19.14 27.49
C ILE A 155 19.05 18.80 26.00
N ILE A 156 20.15 18.91 25.24
CA ILE A 156 20.20 18.56 23.82
C ILE A 156 19.94 17.06 23.63
N GLY A 157 20.56 16.22 24.47
CA GLY A 157 20.37 14.77 24.48
C GLY A 157 18.90 14.39 24.70
N ASP A 158 18.30 14.92 25.76
CA ASP A 158 16.90 14.68 26.14
C ASP A 158 15.93 15.10 25.02
N ALA A 159 16.14 16.28 24.42
CA ALA A 159 15.30 16.79 23.33
C ALA A 159 15.40 15.91 22.06
N ASN A 160 16.60 15.51 21.67
CA ASN A 160 16.82 14.62 20.52
C ASN A 160 16.25 13.21 20.77
N HIS A 161 16.39 12.71 22.01
CA HIS A 161 15.84 11.43 22.42
C HIS A 161 14.32 11.43 22.33
N GLU A 162 13.66 12.48 22.83
CA GLU A 162 12.21 12.61 22.76
C GLU A 162 11.71 12.72 21.31
N GLN A 163 12.41 13.46 20.45
CA GLN A 163 12.07 13.55 19.03
C GLN A 163 12.17 12.19 18.31
N CYS A 164 13.25 11.44 18.56
CA CYS A 164 13.42 10.10 17.99
C CYS A 164 12.35 9.12 18.52
N ALA A 165 12.04 9.17 19.82
CA ALA A 165 10.98 8.35 20.42
C ALA A 165 9.59 8.68 19.84
N GLN A 166 9.29 9.96 19.59
CA GLN A 166 8.05 10.37 18.93
C GLN A 166 7.99 9.88 17.47
N ALA A 167 9.10 9.94 16.73
CA ALA A 167 9.17 9.40 15.38
C ALA A 167 8.93 7.88 15.36
N LEU A 168 9.53 7.13 16.28
CA LEU A 168 9.29 5.69 16.44
C LEU A 168 7.82 5.37 16.72
N ARG A 169 7.16 6.10 17.64
CA ARG A 169 5.72 5.90 17.87
C ARG A 169 4.85 6.19 16.64
N LYS A 170 5.23 7.17 15.82
CA LYS A 170 4.52 7.45 14.56
C LYS A 170 4.70 6.31 13.56
N ILE A 171 5.89 5.72 13.50
CA ILE A 171 6.19 4.54 12.66
C ILE A 171 5.38 3.33 13.15
N ASP A 172 5.35 3.06 14.45
CA ASP A 172 4.56 1.97 15.06
C ASP A 172 3.05 2.09 14.78
N GLY A 173 2.56 3.32 14.60
CA GLY A 173 1.16 3.60 14.30
C GLY A 173 0.74 3.40 12.84
N ILE A 174 1.66 3.08 11.93
CA ILE A 174 1.35 2.88 10.51
C ILE A 174 0.69 1.51 10.32
N ILE A 175 -0.60 1.51 9.97
CA ILE A 175 -1.34 0.29 9.62
C ILE A 175 -1.04 -0.07 8.17
N ILE A 176 -0.38 -1.20 7.98
CA ILE A 176 -0.01 -1.70 6.65
C ILE A 176 -1.03 -2.78 6.27
N PRO A 177 -1.84 -2.56 5.21
CA PRO A 177 -2.85 -3.54 4.80
C PRO A 177 -2.16 -4.86 4.44
N ALA A 178 -2.74 -5.96 4.90
CA ALA A 178 -2.17 -7.28 4.63
C ALA A 178 -2.34 -7.60 3.14
N ALA A 179 -1.38 -8.31 2.56
CA ALA A 179 -1.50 -8.79 1.18
C ALA A 179 -2.75 -9.68 0.97
N GLU A 180 -3.24 -10.31 2.04
CA GLU A 180 -4.45 -11.13 2.09
C GLU A 180 -5.75 -10.33 1.95
N ASP A 181 -5.72 -9.01 2.18
CA ASP A 181 -6.91 -8.14 2.05
C ASP A 181 -7.22 -7.77 0.59
N ILE A 182 -6.34 -8.10 -0.35
CA ILE A 182 -6.53 -7.84 -1.78
C ILE A 182 -6.97 -9.14 -2.45
N SER A 183 -8.28 -9.24 -2.62
CA SER A 183 -9.02 -10.45 -3.01
C SER A 183 -8.97 -10.77 -4.51
N VAL A 184 -8.30 -9.95 -5.32
CA VAL A 184 -8.23 -10.13 -6.78
C VAL A 184 -6.84 -10.66 -7.14
N THR A 185 -6.76 -11.95 -7.47
CA THR A 185 -5.55 -12.60 -7.97
C THR A 185 -5.47 -12.51 -9.50
N TRP A 186 -4.27 -12.60 -10.05
CA TRP A 186 -4.06 -12.68 -11.50
C TRP A 186 -4.81 -13.86 -12.13
N GLU A 187 -4.82 -15.01 -11.44
CA GLU A 187 -5.60 -16.20 -11.83
C GLU A 187 -7.10 -15.89 -11.92
N GLY A 188 -7.63 -15.08 -10.99
CA GLY A 188 -9.01 -14.61 -11.03
C GLY A 188 -9.30 -13.70 -12.23
N VAL A 189 -8.38 -12.79 -12.56
CA VAL A 189 -8.50 -11.92 -13.74
C VAL A 189 -8.49 -12.76 -15.04
N GLU A 190 -7.62 -13.77 -15.12
CA GLU A 190 -7.54 -14.66 -16.27
C GLU A 190 -8.81 -15.53 -16.41
N ALA A 191 -9.36 -16.02 -15.29
CA ALA A 191 -10.62 -16.77 -15.28
C ALA A 191 -11.79 -15.92 -15.79
N ILE A 192 -11.87 -14.65 -15.38
CA ILE A 192 -12.88 -13.71 -15.89
C ILE A 192 -12.70 -13.49 -17.39
N GLY A 193 -11.45 -13.36 -17.88
CA GLY A 193 -11.17 -13.23 -19.31
C GLY A 193 -11.69 -14.42 -20.12
N LYS A 194 -11.45 -15.65 -19.65
CA LYS A 194 -11.97 -16.88 -20.28
C LYS A 194 -13.50 -16.89 -20.33
N LEU A 195 -14.17 -16.50 -19.24
CA LEU A 195 -15.63 -16.41 -19.20
C LEU A 195 -16.19 -15.39 -20.20
N VAL A 196 -15.49 -14.27 -20.41
CA VAL A 196 -15.87 -13.28 -21.44
C VAL A 196 -15.75 -13.86 -22.84
N ASP A 197 -14.68 -14.62 -23.12
CA ASP A 197 -14.46 -15.26 -24.42
C ASP A 197 -15.48 -16.39 -24.70
N GLU A 198 -15.79 -17.20 -23.67
CA GLU A 198 -16.84 -18.21 -23.74
C GLU A 198 -18.21 -17.57 -23.98
N SER A 199 -18.51 -16.48 -23.28
CA SER A 199 -19.77 -15.73 -23.45
C SER A 199 -19.87 -15.08 -24.84
N GLN A 200 -18.74 -14.65 -25.42
CA GLN A 200 -18.69 -14.14 -26.78
C GLN A 200 -19.01 -15.24 -27.79
N SER A 201 -18.40 -16.41 -27.63
CA SER A 201 -18.63 -17.57 -28.50
C SER A 201 -20.10 -18.01 -28.46
N ALA A 202 -20.68 -18.09 -27.25
CA ALA A 202 -22.10 -18.40 -27.08
C ALA A 202 -23.00 -17.33 -27.72
N ALA A 203 -22.68 -16.04 -27.60
CA ALA A 203 -23.47 -14.99 -28.25
C ALA A 203 -23.42 -15.06 -29.78
N GLU A 204 -22.29 -15.47 -30.36
CA GLU A 204 -22.15 -15.69 -31.81
C GLU A 204 -23.00 -16.87 -32.30
N GLU A 205 -23.04 -17.97 -31.54
CA GLU A 205 -23.90 -19.12 -31.83
C GLU A 205 -25.38 -18.73 -31.81
N ILE A 206 -25.84 -18.01 -30.77
CA ILE A 206 -27.24 -17.57 -30.68
C ILE A 206 -27.57 -16.57 -31.81
N ALA A 207 -26.63 -15.72 -32.21
CA ALA A 207 -26.83 -14.81 -33.34
C ALA A 207 -27.00 -15.56 -34.67
N GLN A 208 -26.28 -16.68 -34.85
CA GLN A 208 -26.45 -17.55 -36.01
C GLN A 208 -27.81 -18.25 -35.99
N ASP A 209 -28.28 -18.71 -34.83
CA ASP A 209 -29.61 -19.30 -34.68
C ASP A 209 -30.72 -18.31 -35.04
N VAL A 210 -30.61 -17.05 -34.62
CA VAL A 210 -31.58 -16.00 -35.01
C VAL A 210 -31.61 -15.80 -36.52
N GLN A 211 -30.46 -15.78 -37.19
CA GLN A 211 -30.42 -15.66 -38.66
C GLN A 211 -31.12 -16.83 -39.35
N SER A 212 -30.94 -18.05 -38.83
CA SER A 212 -31.60 -19.26 -39.34
C SER A 212 -33.13 -19.17 -39.17
N ILE A 213 -33.60 -18.77 -37.99
CA ILE A 213 -35.03 -18.64 -37.69
C ILE A 213 -35.67 -17.52 -38.54
N ASP A 214 -34.98 -16.40 -38.71
CA ASP A 214 -35.45 -15.30 -39.55
C ASP A 214 -35.57 -15.73 -41.02
N HIS A 215 -34.59 -16.50 -41.52
CA HIS A 215 -34.65 -17.08 -42.86
C HIS A 215 -35.87 -18.00 -43.04
N HIS A 216 -36.14 -18.88 -42.06
CA HIS A 216 -37.32 -19.75 -42.07
C HIS A 216 -38.64 -18.95 -42.06
N CYS A 217 -38.71 -17.89 -41.25
CA CYS A 217 -39.89 -17.00 -41.22
C CYS A 217 -40.13 -16.31 -42.56
N ASP A 218 -39.07 -15.90 -43.26
CA ASP A 218 -39.16 -15.28 -44.58
C ASP A 218 -39.58 -16.32 -45.64
N GLN A 219 -39.02 -17.54 -45.62
CA GLN A 219 -39.43 -18.64 -46.49
C GLN A 219 -40.93 -18.98 -46.33
N LEU A 220 -41.43 -19.06 -45.09
CA LEU A 220 -42.85 -19.27 -44.82
C LEU A 220 -43.71 -18.13 -45.39
N ARG A 221 -43.27 -16.89 -45.21
CA ARG A 221 -44.00 -15.70 -45.69
C ARG A 221 -44.10 -15.67 -47.21
N ASP A 222 -42.98 -15.92 -47.90
CA ASP A 222 -42.92 -15.93 -49.36
C ASP A 222 -43.75 -17.09 -49.93
N THR A 223 -43.66 -18.28 -49.35
CA THR A 223 -44.46 -19.44 -49.78
C THR A 223 -45.96 -19.21 -49.61
N ILE A 224 -46.39 -18.60 -48.49
CA ILE A 224 -47.79 -18.23 -48.29
C ILE A 224 -48.23 -17.22 -49.35
N ARG A 225 -47.43 -16.18 -49.59
CA ARG A 225 -47.72 -15.11 -50.56
C ARG A 225 -47.86 -15.66 -51.99
N ASP A 226 -46.98 -16.56 -52.40
CA ASP A 226 -47.01 -17.19 -53.73
C ASP A 226 -48.26 -18.07 -53.90
N MET A 227 -48.66 -18.80 -52.86
CA MET A 227 -49.91 -19.57 -52.89
C MET A 227 -51.16 -18.67 -52.92
N GLU A 228 -51.13 -17.47 -52.32
CA GLU A 228 -52.23 -16.50 -52.35
C GLU A 228 -52.36 -15.77 -53.69
N LEU A 229 -51.24 -15.38 -54.30
CA LEU A 229 -51.21 -14.53 -55.50
C LEU A 229 -51.22 -15.32 -56.81
N GLU A 230 -50.50 -16.45 -56.87
CA GLU A 230 -50.26 -17.17 -58.13
C GLU A 230 -51.05 -18.48 -58.24
N GLY A 231 -51.77 -18.88 -57.18
CA GLY A 231 -52.46 -20.16 -57.13
C GLY A 231 -51.49 -21.35 -57.15
N GLY A 232 -50.27 -21.14 -56.63
CA GLY A 232 -49.18 -22.11 -56.62
C GLY A 232 -49.54 -23.45 -55.97
N VAL A 233 -48.87 -24.51 -56.41
CA VAL A 233 -48.99 -25.85 -55.82
C VAL A 233 -47.75 -26.12 -54.98
N LEU A 234 -47.90 -26.12 -53.66
CA LEU A 234 -46.84 -26.56 -52.75
C LEU A 234 -46.75 -28.09 -52.76
N SER A 235 -45.55 -28.64 -52.95
CA SER A 235 -45.35 -30.07 -52.82
C SER A 235 -45.49 -30.51 -51.36
N MET A 236 -45.86 -31.77 -51.13
CA MET A 236 -45.97 -32.28 -49.76
C MET A 236 -44.59 -32.38 -49.08
N ASP A 237 -43.53 -32.54 -49.86
CA ASP A 237 -42.15 -32.59 -49.35
C ASP A 237 -41.72 -31.21 -48.86
N ASP A 238 -42.00 -30.13 -49.60
CA ASP A 238 -41.70 -28.75 -49.18
C ASP A 238 -42.50 -28.35 -47.92
N TYR A 239 -43.77 -28.77 -47.84
CA TYR A 239 -44.58 -28.57 -46.64
C TYR A 239 -43.98 -29.30 -45.42
N ASN A 240 -43.47 -30.51 -45.59
CA ASN A 240 -42.87 -31.28 -44.49
C ASN A 240 -41.55 -30.67 -44.02
N VAL A 241 -40.77 -30.05 -44.92
CA VAL A 241 -39.58 -29.28 -44.54
C VAL A 241 -39.98 -28.08 -43.69
N LEU A 242 -40.92 -27.25 -44.15
CA LEU A 242 -41.39 -26.09 -43.39
C LEU A 242 -42.02 -26.47 -42.04
N LEU A 243 -42.74 -27.58 -41.97
CA LEU A 243 -43.29 -28.12 -40.72
C LEU A 243 -42.19 -28.58 -39.76
N ARG A 244 -41.17 -29.28 -40.28
CA ARG A 244 -40.03 -29.73 -39.49
C ARG A 244 -39.28 -28.55 -38.90
N ASP A 245 -38.92 -27.57 -39.73
CA ASP A 245 -38.15 -26.40 -39.33
C ASP A 245 -38.95 -25.56 -38.31
N THR A 246 -40.27 -25.44 -38.47
CA THR A 246 -41.16 -24.81 -37.48
C THR A 246 -41.15 -25.53 -36.13
N ASN A 247 -41.08 -26.86 -36.11
CA ASN A 247 -40.97 -27.62 -34.87
C ASN A 247 -39.56 -27.48 -34.24
N GLU A 248 -38.51 -27.38 -35.06
CA GLU A 248 -37.14 -27.15 -34.58
C GLU A 248 -37.00 -25.76 -33.92
N VAL A 249 -37.70 -24.72 -34.41
CA VAL A 249 -37.77 -23.40 -33.74
C VAL A 249 -38.25 -23.53 -32.28
N SER A 250 -39.22 -24.40 -32.01
CA SER A 250 -39.73 -24.61 -30.64
C SER A 250 -38.78 -25.40 -29.74
N GLY A 251 -37.73 -26.03 -30.29
CA GLY A 251 -36.66 -26.67 -29.53
C GLY A 251 -35.47 -25.74 -29.24
N ILE A 252 -35.41 -24.57 -29.88
CA ILE A 252 -34.36 -23.55 -29.69
C ILE A 252 -34.77 -22.55 -28.60
N VAL A 253 -36.07 -22.31 -28.42
CA VAL A 253 -36.66 -21.43 -27.39
C VAL A 253 -36.91 -22.18 -26.09
#